data_AF-A0A1V5LU28-F1
#
_entry.id   AF-A0A1V5LU28-F1
#
_cell.length_a   1.000
_cell.length_b   1.000
_cell.length_c   1.000
_cell.angle_alpha   90.00
_cell.angle_beta   90.00
_cell.angle_gamma   90.00
#
_symmetry.space_group_name_H-M   'P 1'
#
loop_
_entity.id
_entity.type
_entity.pdbx_description
1 polymer ?
#
loop_
_entity_poly.entity_id
_entity_poly.type
_entity_poly.pdbx_seq_one_letter_code
_entity_poly.pdbx_strand_id
1 'polypeptide(L)'
;MAAVPNLKTASNICIKGLMDAKSTEANPIPLNADPIVEVLKDNSSLSRLDLDDCAVSSKALQKLAGNKSIKRLSVGLHTWNIEDAKGFAKQSAVTELRISGFKLDDQVVRTLASSKTITTIKLINPESPDHVEDEFAGLKNAAGASLRVTGRGSWHHS
;
A
#
# COMPACT_ATOMS: atom_id res chain seq x y z
N MET A 1 28.71 18.14 0.57
CA MET A 1 27.32 18.31 0.08
C MET A 1 26.84 16.97 -0.47
N ALA A 2 26.06 16.21 0.31
CA ALA A 2 25.36 15.05 -0.24
C ALA A 2 24.23 15.58 -1.12
N ALA A 3 24.20 15.17 -2.39
CA ALA A 3 23.13 15.54 -3.31
C ALA A 3 21.82 15.01 -2.73
N VAL A 4 20.88 15.91 -2.40
CA VAL A 4 19.51 15.51 -2.07
C VAL A 4 18.99 14.78 -3.31
N PRO A 5 18.69 13.47 -3.23
CA PRO A 5 18.24 12.74 -4.40
C PRO A 5 16.99 13.44 -4.95
N ASN A 6 17.02 13.80 -6.23
CA ASN A 6 15.88 14.43 -6.87
C ASN A 6 14.74 13.41 -6.86
N LEU A 7 13.75 13.64 -5.99
CA LEU A 7 12.62 12.77 -5.73
C LEU A 7 11.83 12.44 -7.01
N LYS A 8 11.95 13.25 -8.08
CA LYS A 8 11.32 13.01 -9.38
C LYS A 8 12.06 12.00 -10.27
N THR A 9 13.30 11.66 -9.91
CA THR A 9 14.17 10.73 -10.67
C THR A 9 14.47 9.45 -9.89
N ALA A 10 14.17 9.43 -8.59
CA ALA A 10 14.37 8.26 -7.76
C ALA A 10 13.44 7.12 -8.19
N SER A 11 14.03 5.92 -8.33
CA SER A 11 13.30 4.70 -8.68
C SER A 11 12.76 3.95 -7.48
N ASN A 12 13.30 4.23 -6.29
CA ASN A 12 12.85 3.65 -5.03
C ASN A 12 12.81 4.76 -3.97
N ILE A 13 11.67 4.92 -3.32
CA ILE A 13 11.48 5.89 -2.24
C ILE A 13 10.91 5.15 -1.03
N CYS A 14 11.55 5.33 0.11
CA CYS A 14 11.10 4.81 1.39
C CYS A 14 10.95 5.95 2.39
N ILE A 15 9.75 6.10 2.93
CA ILE A 15 9.38 7.15 3.88
C ILE A 15 8.85 6.39 5.11
N LYS A 16 9.77 5.73 5.80
CA LYS A 16 9.49 4.89 6.95
C LYS A 16 10.14 5.48 8.21
N GLY A 17 9.46 5.40 9.35
CA GLY A 17 9.96 5.88 10.65
C GLY A 17 10.16 7.38 10.75
N LEU A 18 9.76 8.17 9.74
CA LEU A 18 9.75 9.61 9.84
C LEU A 18 8.49 10.03 10.60
N MET A 19 8.69 10.78 11.67
CA MET A 19 7.61 11.34 12.46
C MET A 19 7.34 12.80 12.05
N ASP A 20 6.13 13.29 12.30
CA ASP A 20 5.84 14.72 12.18
C ASP A 20 6.79 15.54 13.07
N ALA A 21 7.16 16.76 12.65
CA ALA A 21 8.06 17.61 13.42
C ALA A 21 7.52 17.96 14.83
N LYS A 22 6.20 17.80 15.05
CA LYS A 22 5.53 17.98 16.35
C LYS A 22 5.44 16.69 17.17
N SER A 23 5.88 15.56 16.61
CA SER A 23 5.87 14.26 17.26
C SER A 23 6.90 14.19 18.39
N THR A 24 6.59 13.41 19.42
CA THR A 24 7.53 13.06 20.50
C THR A 24 7.51 11.55 20.70
N GLU A 25 8.52 10.98 21.37
CA GLU A 25 8.56 9.54 21.65
C GLU A 25 7.33 9.05 22.45
N ALA A 26 6.79 9.90 23.33
CA ALA A 26 5.61 9.61 24.14
C ALA A 26 4.27 9.86 23.40
N ASN A 27 4.29 10.62 22.31
CA ASN A 27 3.12 10.90 21.49
C ASN A 27 3.54 10.90 20.01
N PRO A 28 3.71 9.71 19.41
CA PRO A 28 4.14 9.59 18.03
C PRO A 28 3.03 10.07 17.09
N ILE A 29 3.35 11.05 16.26
CA ILE A 29 2.48 11.56 15.20
C ILE A 29 3.05 11.07 13.87
N PRO A 30 2.34 10.19 13.14
CA PRO A 30 2.77 9.75 11.82
C PRO A 30 2.92 10.93 10.87
N LEU A 31 3.92 10.86 10.00
CA LEU A 31 4.09 11.86 8.94
C LEU A 31 2.93 11.78 7.96
N ASN A 32 2.34 12.94 7.61
CA ASN A 32 1.38 13.02 6.51
C ASN A 32 2.12 12.89 5.16
N ALA A 33 1.85 11.80 4.44
CA ALA A 33 2.47 11.54 3.15
C ALA A 33 1.77 12.22 1.95
N ASP A 34 0.59 12.81 2.13
CA ASP A 34 -0.16 13.46 1.04
C ASP A 34 0.65 14.49 0.23
N PRO A 35 1.47 15.37 0.85
CA PRO A 35 2.31 16.31 0.11
C PRO A 35 3.36 15.61 -0.73
N ILE A 36 3.93 14.51 -0.23
CA ILE A 36 4.92 13.72 -0.94
C ILE A 36 4.27 12.98 -2.10
N VAL A 37 3.09 12.40 -1.87
CA VAL A 37 2.29 11.77 -2.93
C VAL A 37 1.98 12.77 -4.04
N GLU A 38 1.68 14.03 -3.73
CA GLU A 38 1.44 15.07 -4.75
C GLU A 38 2.67 15.30 -5.64
N VAL A 39 3.88 15.22 -5.09
CA VAL A 39 5.13 15.34 -5.84
C VAL A 39 5.43 14.08 -6.66
N LEU A 40 5.05 12.90 -6.17
CA LEU A 40 5.41 11.61 -6.73
C LEU A 40 4.38 11.01 -7.69
N LYS A 41 3.14 11.50 -7.70
CA LYS A 41 2.03 10.93 -8.50
C LYS A 41 2.38 10.79 -9.99
N ASP A 42 3.15 11.72 -10.54
CA ASP A 42 3.55 11.75 -11.96
C ASP A 42 5.00 11.30 -12.20
N ASN A 43 5.70 10.78 -11.17
CA ASN A 43 7.07 10.29 -11.32
C ASN A 43 7.06 9.01 -12.17
N SER A 44 7.56 9.09 -13.40
CA SER A 44 7.63 7.98 -14.35
C SER A 44 8.76 6.97 -14.10
N SER A 45 9.72 7.30 -13.24
CA SER A 45 10.86 6.45 -12.88
C SER A 45 10.65 5.65 -11.60
N LEU A 46 9.68 6.03 -10.78
CA LEU A 46 9.40 5.43 -9.47
C LEU A 46 8.85 4.01 -9.61
N SER A 47 9.65 3.01 -9.31
CA SER A 47 9.26 1.60 -9.35
C SER A 47 8.78 1.09 -7.98
N ARG A 48 9.30 1.65 -6.88
CA ARG A 48 8.94 1.28 -5.51
C ARG A 48 8.65 2.49 -4.65
N LEU A 49 7.53 2.46 -3.95
CA LEU A 49 7.15 3.46 -2.95
C LEU A 49 6.75 2.76 -1.65
N ASP A 50 7.36 3.16 -0.54
CA ASP A 50 7.09 2.62 0.79
C ASP A 50 6.62 3.74 1.73
N LEU A 51 5.35 3.65 2.17
CA LEU A 51 4.64 4.59 3.04
C LEU A 51 4.09 3.88 4.29
N ASP A 52 4.70 2.76 4.72
CA ASP A 52 4.14 1.94 5.81
C ASP A 52 3.90 2.73 7.11
N ASP A 53 4.81 3.64 7.49
CA ASP A 53 4.70 4.43 8.73
C ASP A 53 4.17 5.85 8.49
N CYS A 54 3.53 6.11 7.34
CA CYS A 54 2.96 7.41 7.00
C CYS A 54 1.43 7.36 6.97
N ALA A 55 0.81 8.42 7.49
CA ALA A 55 -0.62 8.64 7.27
C ALA A 55 -0.84 9.07 5.80
N VAL A 56 -1.72 8.35 5.11
CA VAL A 56 -2.10 8.63 3.71
C VAL A 56 -3.60 8.82 3.65
N SER A 57 -4.09 9.85 2.98
CA SER A 57 -5.54 9.99 2.73
C SER A 57 -5.99 9.18 1.52
N SER A 58 -7.28 8.81 1.45
CA SER A 58 -7.83 8.16 0.25
C SER A 58 -7.66 9.02 -1.01
N LYS A 59 -7.70 10.35 -0.88
CA LYS A 59 -7.46 11.26 -2.00
C LYS A 59 -6.03 11.15 -2.54
N ALA A 60 -5.04 11.03 -1.66
CA ALA A 60 -3.66 10.81 -2.08
C ALA A 60 -3.49 9.39 -2.66
N LEU A 61 -4.08 8.39 -2.02
CA LEU A 61 -4.01 7.01 -2.48
C LEU A 61 -4.61 6.82 -3.89
N GLN A 62 -5.72 7.50 -4.20
CA GLN A 62 -6.30 7.53 -5.55
C GLN A 62 -5.37 8.18 -6.59
N LYS A 63 -4.56 9.18 -6.22
CA LYS A 63 -3.54 9.73 -7.12
C LYS A 63 -2.45 8.71 -7.42
N LEU A 64 -2.01 7.95 -6.41
CA LEU A 64 -1.06 6.84 -6.60
C LEU A 64 -1.64 5.73 -7.48
N ALA A 65 -2.95 5.49 -7.42
CA ALA A 65 -3.61 4.56 -8.34
C ALA A 65 -3.53 5.00 -9.81
N GLY A 66 -3.38 6.31 -10.08
CA GLY A 66 -3.14 6.83 -11.43
C GLY A 66 -1.68 6.71 -11.91
N ASN A 67 -0.75 6.40 -11.02
CA ASN A 67 0.66 6.29 -11.37
C ASN A 67 0.94 5.02 -12.20
N LYS A 68 1.71 5.17 -13.29
CA LYS A 68 1.95 4.10 -14.27
C LYS A 68 3.30 3.38 -14.10
N SER A 69 4.17 3.86 -13.21
CA SER A 69 5.53 3.36 -13.01
C SER A 69 5.67 2.49 -11.76
N ILE A 70 4.92 2.79 -10.69
CA ILE A 70 5.01 2.09 -9.41
C ILE A 70 4.61 0.63 -9.59
N LYS A 71 5.56 -0.27 -9.35
CA LYS A 71 5.36 -1.72 -9.37
C LYS A 71 5.12 -2.29 -7.97
N ARG A 72 5.75 -1.68 -6.97
CA ARG A 72 5.66 -2.09 -5.57
C ARG A 72 5.24 -0.92 -4.71
N LEU A 73 4.09 -1.05 -4.05
CA LEU A 73 3.55 -0.03 -3.15
C LEU A 73 3.34 -0.62 -1.75
N SER A 74 3.74 0.13 -0.73
CA SER A 74 3.49 -0.16 0.68
C SER A 74 2.68 0.96 1.32
N VAL A 75 1.56 0.64 1.96
CA VAL A 75 0.72 1.60 2.69
C VAL A 75 0.26 0.96 4.00
N GLY A 76 0.63 1.55 5.14
CA GLY A 76 0.37 0.97 6.45
C GLY A 76 -0.58 1.77 7.33
N LEU A 77 -0.45 3.09 7.40
CA LEU A 77 -1.35 3.89 8.24
C LEU A 77 -2.53 4.46 7.45
N HIS A 78 -3.30 3.57 6.82
CA HIS A 78 -4.47 3.91 6.02
C HIS A 78 -5.61 2.90 6.19
N THR A 79 -6.83 3.39 6.38
CA THR A 79 -8.04 2.57 6.38
C THR A 79 -8.54 2.37 4.95
N TRP A 80 -8.20 1.22 4.37
CA TRP A 80 -8.61 0.87 3.01
C TRP A 80 -10.13 0.71 2.91
N ASN A 81 -10.72 1.40 1.94
CA ASN A 81 -12.12 1.22 1.57
C ASN A 81 -12.26 0.70 0.14
N ILE A 82 -13.51 0.48 -0.28
CA ILE A 82 -13.81 -0.08 -1.60
C ILE A 82 -13.42 0.84 -2.77
N GLU A 83 -13.47 2.16 -2.59
CA GLU A 83 -13.11 3.11 -3.65
C GLU A 83 -11.61 3.13 -3.89
N ASP A 84 -10.83 3.03 -2.80
CA ASP A 84 -9.38 2.86 -2.89
C ASP A 84 -9.05 1.56 -3.63
N ALA A 85 -9.69 0.43 -3.27
CA ALA A 85 -9.51 -0.84 -3.97
C ALA A 85 -9.91 -0.77 -5.46
N LYS A 86 -11.03 -0.11 -5.81
CA LYS A 86 -11.44 0.07 -7.21
C LYS A 86 -10.42 0.86 -8.02
N GLY A 87 -9.80 1.86 -7.41
CA GLY A 87 -8.68 2.59 -8.02
C GLY A 87 -7.53 1.63 -8.35
N PHE A 88 -7.13 0.80 -7.38
CA PHE A 88 -6.05 -0.16 -7.55
C PHE A 88 -6.38 -1.35 -8.46
N ALA A 89 -7.66 -1.71 -8.60
CA ALA A 89 -8.12 -2.72 -9.53
C ALA A 89 -8.07 -2.25 -10.99
N LYS A 90 -8.32 -0.96 -11.23
CA LYS A 90 -8.31 -0.36 -12.58
C LYS A 90 -6.93 0.05 -13.07
N GLN A 91 -5.98 0.24 -12.16
CA GLN A 91 -4.64 0.64 -12.54
C GLN A 91 -3.86 -0.49 -13.25
N SER A 92 -2.76 -0.13 -13.90
CA SER A 92 -2.01 -1.05 -14.77
C SER A 92 -0.55 -1.24 -14.40
N ALA A 93 -0.10 -0.75 -13.24
CA ALA A 93 1.32 -0.73 -12.91
C ALA A 93 1.71 -1.63 -11.74
N VAL A 94 0.98 -1.55 -10.63
CA VAL A 94 1.30 -2.24 -9.39
C VAL A 94 1.11 -3.73 -9.56
N THR A 95 2.15 -4.47 -9.18
CA THR A 95 2.17 -5.94 -9.15
C THR A 95 2.25 -6.47 -7.73
N GLU A 96 2.88 -5.74 -6.82
CA GLU A 96 2.97 -6.04 -5.39
C GLU A 96 2.39 -4.89 -4.57
N LEU A 97 1.33 -5.19 -3.81
CA LEU A 97 0.70 -4.25 -2.89
C LEU A 97 0.86 -4.78 -1.47
N ARG A 98 1.54 -4.02 -0.61
CA ARG A 98 1.59 -4.26 0.83
C ARG A 98 0.62 -3.32 1.52
N ILE A 99 -0.25 -3.91 2.33
CA ILE A 99 -1.21 -3.23 3.18
C ILE A 99 -0.88 -3.62 4.62
N SER A 100 -0.66 -2.63 5.47
CA SER A 100 -0.39 -2.86 6.89
C SER A 100 -1.42 -2.20 7.79
N GLY A 101 -1.47 -2.59 9.06
CA GLY A 101 -1.95 -1.72 10.15
C GLY A 101 -3.45 -1.65 10.44
N PHE A 102 -4.34 -2.19 9.61
CA PHE A 102 -5.79 -2.12 9.86
C PHE A 102 -6.57 -3.33 9.35
N LYS A 103 -7.74 -3.58 9.95
CA LYS A 103 -8.73 -4.55 9.47
C LYS A 103 -9.11 -4.24 8.03
N LEU A 104 -9.02 -5.24 7.16
CA LEU A 104 -9.47 -5.20 5.78
C LEU A 104 -10.80 -5.92 5.66
N ASP A 105 -11.70 -5.35 4.87
CA ASP A 105 -12.95 -6.00 4.47
C ASP A 105 -12.68 -6.97 3.31
N ASP A 106 -13.28 -8.16 3.34
CA ASP A 106 -13.16 -9.18 2.29
C ASP A 106 -13.53 -8.62 0.91
N GLN A 107 -14.48 -7.66 0.85
CA GLN A 107 -14.86 -6.98 -0.37
C GLN A 107 -13.72 -6.13 -0.95
N VAL A 108 -12.90 -5.53 -0.10
CA VAL A 108 -11.70 -4.77 -0.52
C VAL A 108 -10.70 -5.72 -1.14
N VAL A 109 -10.41 -6.85 -0.49
CA VAL A 109 -9.46 -7.85 -1.01
C VAL A 109 -9.95 -8.46 -2.33
N ARG A 110 -11.22 -8.83 -2.43
CA ARG A 110 -11.82 -9.34 -3.68
C ARG A 110 -11.79 -8.31 -4.80
N THR A 111 -12.00 -7.04 -4.47
CA THR A 111 -11.87 -5.96 -5.46
C THR A 111 -10.43 -5.81 -5.93
N LEU A 112 -9.44 -5.86 -5.04
CA LEU A 112 -8.03 -5.86 -5.41
C LEU A 112 -7.66 -7.09 -6.27
N ALA A 113 -8.25 -8.24 -5.97
CA ALA A 113 -8.09 -9.45 -6.76
C ALA A 113 -8.62 -9.31 -8.19
N SER A 114 -9.62 -8.45 -8.44
CA SER A 114 -10.07 -8.14 -9.80
C SER A 114 -9.07 -7.31 -10.63
N SER A 115 -7.94 -6.87 -10.05
CA SER A 115 -6.87 -6.24 -10.81
C SER A 115 -6.31 -7.18 -11.87
N LYS A 116 -5.89 -6.64 -13.02
CA LYS A 116 -5.17 -7.42 -14.05
C LYS A 116 -3.68 -7.54 -13.77
N THR A 117 -3.13 -6.69 -12.90
CA THR A 117 -1.67 -6.55 -12.74
C THR A 117 -1.18 -6.96 -11.37
N ILE A 118 -2.01 -6.80 -10.33
CA ILE A 118 -1.64 -7.24 -8.98
C ILE A 118 -1.55 -8.77 -8.98
N THR A 119 -0.40 -9.29 -8.57
CA THR A 119 -0.14 -10.72 -8.40
C THR A 119 0.19 -11.07 -6.96
N THR A 120 0.56 -10.07 -6.14
CA THR A 120 0.90 -10.25 -4.74
C THR A 120 0.23 -9.17 -3.88
N ILE A 121 -0.52 -9.61 -2.87
CA ILE A 121 -1.07 -8.77 -1.80
C ILE A 121 -0.47 -9.26 -0.49
N LYS A 122 0.27 -8.38 0.20
CA LYS A 122 0.86 -8.67 1.51
C LYS A 122 0.10 -7.92 2.58
N LEU A 123 -0.49 -8.65 3.50
CA LEU A 123 -1.26 -8.13 4.62
C LEU A 123 -0.39 -8.27 5.88
N ILE A 124 0.05 -7.15 6.47
CA ILE A 124 0.92 -7.15 7.66
C ILE A 124 0.19 -6.50 8.83
N ASN A 125 -0.01 -7.28 9.90
CA ASN A 125 -0.76 -6.83 11.07
C ASN A 125 -2.15 -6.24 10.74
N PRO A 126 -2.93 -6.76 9.77
CA PRO A 126 -4.35 -6.51 9.85
C PRO A 126 -4.87 -7.29 11.06
N GLU A 127 -5.92 -6.81 11.68
CA GLU A 127 -6.82 -7.67 12.44
C GLU A 127 -7.56 -8.60 11.43
N SER A 128 -6.80 -9.37 10.62
CA SER A 128 -7.30 -10.23 9.55
C SER A 128 -7.56 -11.61 10.12
N PRO A 129 -8.72 -12.23 9.90
CA PRO A 129 -8.95 -13.58 10.40
C PRO A 129 -7.80 -14.54 10.03
N ASP A 130 -7.45 -15.47 10.92
CA ASP A 130 -6.40 -16.48 10.77
C ASP A 130 -6.44 -17.27 9.45
N HIS A 131 -7.56 -17.17 8.75
CA HIS A 131 -7.88 -17.87 7.52
C HIS A 131 -7.64 -17.04 6.26
N VAL A 132 -7.01 -15.86 6.31
CA VAL A 132 -6.86 -15.01 5.11
C VAL A 132 -6.13 -15.73 3.95
N GLU A 133 -5.17 -16.60 4.26
CA GLU A 133 -4.49 -17.39 3.23
C GLU A 133 -5.38 -18.52 2.69
N ASP A 134 -6.23 -19.11 3.53
CA ASP A 134 -7.19 -20.15 3.16
C ASP A 134 -8.37 -19.59 2.36
N GLU A 135 -8.91 -18.45 2.79
CA GLU A 135 -10.07 -17.78 2.22
C GLU A 135 -9.78 -17.25 0.81
N PHE A 136 -8.54 -16.82 0.59
CA PHE A 136 -8.07 -16.32 -0.70
C PHE A 136 -7.20 -17.34 -1.46
N ALA A 137 -7.12 -18.58 -0.97
CA ALA A 137 -6.42 -19.66 -1.64
C ALA A 137 -7.00 -19.90 -3.05
N GLY A 138 -6.12 -19.98 -4.05
CA GLY A 138 -6.53 -20.26 -5.43
C GLY A 138 -7.18 -19.08 -6.16
N LEU A 139 -7.28 -17.89 -5.54
CA LEU A 139 -7.69 -16.70 -6.26
C LEU A 139 -6.77 -16.44 -7.45
N LYS A 140 -7.38 -16.05 -8.56
CA LYS A 140 -6.69 -15.59 -9.75
C LYS A 140 -7.05 -14.13 -9.97
N ASN A 141 -6.07 -13.38 -10.44
CA ASN A 141 -6.31 -12.02 -10.85
C ASN A 141 -7.14 -11.99 -12.15
N ALA A 142 -7.59 -10.81 -12.60
CA ALA A 142 -8.42 -10.72 -13.82
C ALA A 142 -7.67 -11.09 -15.12
N ALA A 143 -6.35 -11.28 -15.07
CA ALA A 143 -5.55 -11.83 -16.16
C ALA A 143 -5.38 -13.36 -16.05
N GLY A 144 -5.98 -14.00 -15.05
CA GLY A 144 -5.88 -15.45 -14.80
C GLY A 144 -4.59 -15.89 -14.11
N ALA A 145 -3.72 -14.95 -13.70
CA ALA A 145 -2.51 -15.27 -12.96
C ALA A 145 -2.84 -15.57 -11.49
N SER A 146 -2.12 -16.52 -10.89
CA SER A 146 -2.27 -16.82 -9.47
C SER A 146 -2.02 -15.57 -8.62
N LEU A 147 -3.01 -15.21 -7.81
CA LEU A 147 -2.89 -14.14 -6.85
C LEU A 147 -2.38 -14.73 -5.53
N ARG A 148 -1.26 -14.22 -5.03
CA ARG A 148 -0.74 -14.60 -3.73
C ARG A 148 -1.17 -13.57 -2.70
N VAL A 149 -2.08 -13.96 -1.81
CA VAL A 149 -2.44 -13.18 -0.62
C VAL A 149 -1.76 -13.82 0.58
N THR A 150 -0.98 -13.06 1.36
CA THR A 150 -0.31 -13.57 2.57
C THR A 150 -0.63 -12.68 3.76
N GLY A 151 -0.86 -13.29 4.92
CA GLY A 151 -1.08 -12.59 6.19
C GLY A 151 0.06 -12.87 7.17
N ARG A 152 0.52 -11.85 7.91
CA ARG A 152 1.28 -12.06 9.15
C ARG A 152 0.65 -11.25 10.27
N GLY A 153 -0.03 -11.93 11.19
CA GLY A 153 -0.55 -11.39 12.45
C GLY A 153 -0.15 -12.29 13.62
N SER A 154 0.09 -11.70 14.78
CA SER A 154 0.30 -12.41 16.05
C SER A 154 -0.96 -12.25 16.90
N TRP A 155 -1.68 -13.33 17.16
CA TRP A 155 -2.88 -13.33 17.99
C TRP A 155 -2.54 -13.63 19.44
N HIS A 156 -2.97 -12.74 20.33
CA HIS A 156 -3.27 -13.14 21.69
C HIS A 156 -4.71 -13.65 21.70
N HIS A 157 -4.89 -14.96 21.90
CA HIS A 157 -6.15 -15.47 22.44
C HIS A 157 -6.38 -14.79 23.79
N SER A 158 -7.51 -14.10 23.96
CA SER A 158 -8.07 -13.78 25.27
C SER A 158 -9.49 -14.30 25.33
#